data_AF-A0A5S4G7H4-F1
#
_entry.id   AF-A0A5S4G7H4-F1
#
_cell.length_a   1.000
_cell.length_b   1.000
_cell.length_c   1.000
_cell.angle_alpha   90.00
_cell.angle_beta   90.00
_cell.angle_gamma   90.00
#
_symmetry.space_group_name_H-M   'P 1'
#
loop_
_entity.id
_entity.type
_entity.pdbx_description
1 polymer ?
#
loop_
_entity_poly.entity_id
_entity_poly.type
_entity_poly.pdbx_seq_one_letter_code
_entity_poly.pdbx_strand_id
1 'polypeptide(L)'
;MPSPRGLATVDPVQLDHDELAALHRYGPYGDVVARRAGQGDCEAIYEAAVLLGPHHGHKAVGYLLNAAAAGQNIAYDLVPLPGDRIDPRLALTHARLLAHSAKHSGDHEAVDAFRACAARYEDYAAVPREG
;
A
#
# COMPACT_ATOMS: atom_id res chain seq x y z
N MET A 1 -26.18 -23.66 -1.63
CA MET A 1 -24.81 -23.52 -2.15
C MET A 1 -24.28 -22.18 -1.65
N PRO A 2 -23.15 -22.11 -0.95
CA PRO A 2 -22.57 -20.82 -0.58
C PRO A 2 -21.88 -20.19 -1.81
N SER A 3 -22.16 -18.91 -2.06
CA SER A 3 -21.60 -18.12 -3.17
C SER A 3 -20.06 -18.05 -3.10
N PRO A 4 -19.36 -17.97 -4.25
CA PRO A 4 -17.92 -17.71 -4.25
C PRO A 4 -17.69 -16.35 -3.59
N ARG A 5 -16.65 -16.25 -2.74
CA ARG A 5 -16.25 -15.02 -2.06
C ARG A 5 -16.10 -13.90 -3.10
N GLY A 6 -17.10 -13.04 -3.20
CA GLY A 6 -17.03 -11.85 -4.03
C GLY A 6 -15.96 -10.95 -3.44
N LEU A 7 -14.85 -10.80 -4.15
CA LEU A 7 -13.92 -9.69 -3.96
C LEU A 7 -14.79 -8.43 -3.94
N ALA A 8 -14.81 -7.71 -2.81
CA ALA A 8 -15.50 -6.45 -2.72
C ALA A 8 -14.76 -5.47 -3.65
N THR A 9 -15.19 -5.40 -4.91
CA THR A 9 -14.69 -4.43 -5.86
C THR A 9 -15.19 -3.07 -5.45
N VAL A 10 -14.25 -2.17 -5.13
CA VAL A 10 -14.52 -0.77 -4.84
C VAL A 10 -14.28 0.10 -6.07
N ASP A 11 -14.60 1.38 -5.94
CA ASP A 11 -14.32 2.35 -7.00
C ASP A 11 -12.84 2.26 -7.39
N PRO A 12 -12.55 1.94 -8.67
CA PRO A 12 -11.20 1.86 -9.17
C PRO A 12 -10.42 3.13 -8.88
N VAL A 13 -9.20 2.98 -8.39
CA VAL A 13 -8.34 4.14 -8.18
C VAL A 13 -7.73 4.56 -9.52
N GLN A 14 -7.82 5.86 -9.81
CA GLN A 14 -7.14 6.47 -10.95
C GLN A 14 -5.75 6.93 -10.49
N LEU A 15 -4.75 6.07 -10.67
CA LEU A 15 -3.36 6.40 -10.42
C LEU A 15 -2.88 7.37 -11.52
N ASP A 16 -2.27 8.48 -11.14
CA ASP A 16 -1.67 9.38 -12.11
C ASP A 16 -0.28 8.91 -12.57
N HIS A 17 0.32 9.69 -13.47
CA HIS A 17 1.60 9.33 -14.08
C HIS A 17 2.74 9.18 -13.06
N ASP A 18 2.78 10.05 -12.04
CA ASP A 18 3.84 10.03 -11.03
C ASP A 18 3.67 8.83 -10.08
N GLU A 19 2.42 8.51 -9.73
CA GLU A 19 2.09 7.35 -8.89
C GLU A 19 2.39 6.02 -9.60
N LEU A 20 2.03 5.92 -10.88
CA LEU A 20 2.41 4.77 -11.72
C LEU A 20 3.92 4.63 -11.80
N ALA A 21 4.63 5.72 -12.09
CA ALA A 21 6.10 5.72 -12.13
C ALA A 21 6.73 5.32 -10.79
N ALA A 22 6.14 5.72 -9.66
CA ALA A 22 6.60 5.31 -8.33
C ALA A 22 6.37 3.82 -8.07
N LEU A 23 5.22 3.26 -8.48
CA LEU A 23 4.94 1.82 -8.37
C LEU A 23 5.87 1.00 -9.27
N HIS A 24 6.12 1.42 -10.50
CA HIS A 24 7.04 0.76 -11.44
C HIS A 24 8.47 0.60 -10.87
N ARG A 25 8.91 1.49 -9.97
CA ARG A 25 10.22 1.37 -9.29
C ARG A 25 10.33 0.17 -8.35
N TYR A 26 9.22 -0.47 -8.00
CA TYR A 26 9.20 -1.72 -7.23
C TYR A 26 9.21 -2.97 -8.13
N GLY A 27 9.42 -2.80 -9.44
CA GLY A 27 9.54 -3.90 -10.39
C GLY A 27 8.19 -4.49 -10.80
N PRO A 28 8.17 -5.73 -11.33
CA PRO A 28 6.97 -6.35 -11.91
C PRO A 28 5.78 -6.41 -10.96
N TYR A 29 6.03 -6.60 -9.67
CA TYR A 29 4.96 -6.58 -8.67
C TYR A 29 4.28 -5.22 -8.54
N GLY A 30 5.03 -4.11 -8.69
CA GLY A 30 4.45 -2.77 -8.76
C GLY A 30 3.46 -2.61 -9.91
N ASP A 31 3.74 -3.22 -11.07
CA ASP A 31 2.85 -3.23 -12.25
C ASP A 31 1.55 -4.01 -11.96
N VAL A 32 1.69 -5.15 -11.27
CA VAL A 32 0.55 -5.98 -10.85
C VAL A 32 -0.34 -5.22 -9.89
N VAL A 33 0.25 -4.57 -8.89
CA VAL A 33 -0.48 -3.74 -7.90
C VAL A 33 -1.19 -2.59 -8.61
N ALA A 34 -0.51 -1.85 -9.48
CA ALA A 34 -1.11 -0.74 -10.23
C ALA A 34 -2.33 -1.19 -11.06
N ARG A 35 -2.19 -2.32 -11.77
CA ARG A 35 -3.28 -2.88 -12.57
C ARG A 35 -4.47 -3.33 -11.71
N ARG A 36 -4.22 -4.08 -10.63
CA ARG A 36 -5.28 -4.58 -9.74
C ARG A 36 -5.99 -3.42 -9.01
N ALA A 37 -5.24 -2.42 -8.55
CA ALA A 37 -5.80 -1.24 -7.93
C ALA A 37 -6.70 -0.46 -8.91
N GLY A 38 -6.26 -0.32 -10.17
CA GLY A 38 -7.07 0.23 -11.26
C GLY A 38 -8.28 -0.63 -11.67
N GLN A 39 -8.44 -1.82 -11.10
CA GLN A 39 -9.61 -2.68 -11.25
C GLN A 39 -10.52 -2.67 -10.01
N GLY A 40 -10.17 -1.89 -8.98
CA GLY A 40 -10.95 -1.79 -7.74
C GLY A 40 -10.68 -2.91 -6.74
N ASP A 41 -9.56 -3.63 -6.86
CA ASP A 41 -9.14 -4.65 -5.90
C ASP A 41 -8.71 -3.97 -4.59
N CYS A 42 -9.45 -4.21 -3.51
CA CYS A 42 -9.24 -3.54 -2.22
C CYS A 42 -7.90 -3.89 -1.56
N GLU A 43 -7.41 -5.12 -1.75
CA GLU A 43 -6.09 -5.53 -1.26
C GLU A 43 -5.01 -4.78 -2.04
N ALA A 44 -5.12 -4.73 -3.37
CA ALA A 44 -4.16 -4.01 -4.20
C ALA A 44 -4.18 -2.49 -3.97
N ILE A 45 -5.33 -1.90 -3.65
CA ILE A 45 -5.42 -0.47 -3.27
C ILE A 45 -4.67 -0.23 -1.95
N TYR A 46 -4.80 -1.13 -0.97
CA TYR A 46 -4.03 -1.07 0.27
C TYR A 46 -2.53 -1.24 0.02
N GLU A 47 -2.13 -2.23 -0.78
CA GLU A 47 -0.73 -2.46 -1.16
C GLU A 47 -0.14 -1.24 -1.89
N ALA A 48 -0.89 -0.66 -2.84
CA ALA A 48 -0.50 0.56 -3.54
C ALA A 48 -0.28 1.71 -2.55
N ALA A 49 -1.17 1.89 -1.58
CA ALA A 49 -1.04 2.92 -0.56
C ALA A 49 0.25 2.76 0.27
N VAL A 50 0.57 1.53 0.68
CA VAL A 50 1.80 1.24 1.43
C VAL A 50 3.04 1.53 0.58
N LEU A 51 3.06 1.09 -0.68
CA LEU A 51 4.18 1.31 -1.62
C LEU A 51 4.40 2.78 -1.97
N LEU A 52 3.32 3.55 -2.11
CA LEU A 52 3.34 4.96 -2.47
C LEU A 52 3.64 5.88 -1.30
N GLY A 53 3.29 5.49 -0.07
CA GLY A 53 3.39 6.35 1.12
C GLY A 53 4.75 7.03 1.35
N PRO A 54 5.93 6.45 1.04
CA PRO A 54 7.21 7.16 1.18
C PRO A 54 7.37 8.36 0.24
N HIS A 55 6.70 8.36 -0.92
CA HIS A 55 6.86 9.38 -1.97
C HIS A 55 5.61 10.27 -2.12
N HIS A 56 4.43 9.73 -1.80
CA HIS A 56 3.13 10.33 -2.08
C HIS A 56 2.17 10.22 -0.89
N GLY A 57 2.66 10.50 0.32
CA GLY A 57 1.92 10.32 1.57
C GLY A 57 0.48 10.87 1.60
N HIS A 58 0.23 12.06 1.04
CA HIS A 58 -1.14 12.61 0.98
C HIS A 58 -2.11 11.79 0.12
N LYS A 59 -1.65 11.27 -1.02
CA LYS A 59 -2.49 10.44 -1.90
C LYS A 59 -2.66 9.03 -1.35
N ALA A 60 -1.60 8.49 -0.73
CA ALA A 60 -1.64 7.22 -0.03
C ALA A 60 -2.73 7.18 1.05
N VAL A 61 -2.99 8.30 1.77
CA VAL A 61 -4.11 8.39 2.73
C VAL A 61 -5.47 8.19 2.05
N GLY A 62 -5.67 8.77 0.86
CA GLY A 62 -6.91 8.58 0.09
C GLY A 62 -7.13 7.12 -0.28
N TYR A 63 -6.07 6.41 -0.67
CA TYR A 63 -6.12 4.98 -0.97
C TYR A 63 -6.36 4.12 0.28
N LEU A 64 -5.75 4.45 1.41
CA LEU A 64 -6.04 3.76 2.68
C LEU A 64 -7.50 3.92 3.09
N LEU A 65 -8.07 5.12 2.96
CA LEU A 65 -9.49 5.36 3.22
C LEU A 65 -10.39 4.55 2.28
N ASN A 66 -10.05 4.47 0.99
CA ASN A 66 -10.81 3.67 0.02
C ASN A 66 -10.74 2.16 0.36
N ALA A 67 -9.54 1.64 0.63
CA ALA A 67 -9.36 0.24 1.04
C ALA A 67 -10.07 -0.07 2.37
N ALA A 68 -10.01 0.83 3.36
CA ALA A 68 -10.69 0.69 4.64
C ALA A 68 -12.22 0.66 4.47
N ALA A 69 -12.77 1.54 3.63
CA ALA A 69 -14.19 1.55 3.27
C ALA A 69 -14.62 0.27 2.53
N ALA A 70 -13.70 -0.33 1.77
CA ALA A 70 -13.89 -1.62 1.07
C ALA A 70 -13.96 -2.85 2.01
N GLY A 71 -13.74 -2.66 3.31
CA GLY A 71 -13.64 -3.75 4.28
C GLY A 71 -12.22 -4.32 4.44
N GLN A 72 -11.19 -3.66 3.89
CA GLN A 72 -9.81 -4.03 4.20
C GLN A 72 -9.40 -3.46 5.55
N ASN A 73 -9.79 -4.17 6.62
CA ASN A 73 -9.73 -3.66 7.99
C ASN A 73 -8.33 -3.23 8.43
N ILE A 74 -7.28 -3.90 7.94
CA ILE A 74 -5.90 -3.56 8.25
C ILE A 74 -5.48 -2.18 7.70
N ALA A 75 -6.20 -1.64 6.71
CA ALA A 75 -5.93 -0.29 6.21
C ALA A 75 -6.28 0.78 7.25
N TYR A 76 -7.26 0.54 8.16
CA TYR A 76 -7.63 1.50 9.21
C TYR A 76 -6.47 1.83 10.14
N ASP A 77 -5.59 0.86 10.42
CA ASP A 77 -4.45 1.04 11.31
C ASP A 77 -3.43 2.07 10.76
N LEU A 78 -3.46 2.33 9.45
CA LEU A 78 -2.59 3.30 8.79
C LEU A 78 -3.26 4.63 8.47
N VAL A 79 -4.58 4.76 8.63
CA VAL A 79 -5.29 6.01 8.35
C VAL A 79 -4.93 7.03 9.44
N PRO A 80 -4.26 8.14 9.10
CA PRO A 80 -3.92 9.16 10.09
C PRO A 80 -5.15 9.99 10.48
N LEU A 81 -5.05 10.71 11.60
CA LEU A 81 -6.05 11.72 11.95
C LEU A 81 -6.11 12.83 10.88
N PRO A 82 -7.25 13.53 10.74
CA PRO A 82 -7.35 14.66 9.82
C PRO A 82 -6.27 15.71 10.08
N GLY A 83 -5.45 15.99 9.06
CA GLY A 83 -4.34 16.95 9.14
C GLY A 83 -2.98 16.31 9.43
N ASP A 84 -2.94 15.04 9.85
CA ASP A 84 -1.71 14.30 10.07
C ASP A 84 -1.25 13.56 8.81
N ARG A 85 0.04 13.19 8.81
CA ARG A 85 0.63 12.29 7.80
C ARG A 85 0.61 10.86 8.31
N ILE A 86 0.69 9.91 7.39
CA ILE A 86 0.90 8.49 7.73
C ILE A 86 2.11 8.37 8.66
N ASP A 87 1.93 7.68 9.80
CA ASP A 87 3.03 7.38 10.70
C ASP A 87 4.00 6.40 10.00
N PRO A 88 5.27 6.81 9.77
CA PRO A 88 6.21 5.97 9.05
C PRO A 88 6.60 4.70 9.82
N ARG A 89 6.48 4.66 11.15
CA ARG A 89 6.73 3.45 11.95
C ARG A 89 5.61 2.44 11.77
N LEU A 90 4.37 2.91 11.72
CA LEU A 90 3.23 2.05 11.39
C LEU A 90 3.34 1.57 9.94
N ALA A 91 3.60 2.46 8.98
CA ALA A 91 3.77 2.08 7.58
C ALA A 91 4.91 1.07 7.35
N LEU A 92 6.03 1.22 8.06
CA LEU A 92 7.11 0.23 8.10
C LEU A 92 6.63 -1.14 8.59
N THR A 93 5.82 -1.17 9.65
CA THR A 93 5.28 -2.41 10.22
C THR A 93 4.39 -3.13 9.20
N HIS A 94 3.55 -2.38 8.49
CA HIS A 94 2.69 -2.92 7.44
C HIS A 94 3.49 -3.42 6.23
N ALA A 95 4.51 -2.68 5.78
CA ALA A 95 5.41 -3.14 4.71
C ALA A 95 6.10 -4.47 5.09
N ARG A 96 6.57 -4.60 6.33
CA ARG A 96 7.17 -5.86 6.82
C ARG A 96 6.17 -7.00 6.91
N LEU A 97 4.94 -6.73 7.34
CA LEU A 97 3.87 -7.72 7.40
C LEU A 97 3.51 -8.23 6.01
N LEU A 98 3.39 -7.33 5.03
CA LEU A 98 3.13 -7.67 3.63
C LEU A 98 4.29 -8.51 3.04
N ALA A 99 5.55 -8.12 3.27
CA ALA A 99 6.70 -8.92 2.87
C ALA A 99 6.68 -10.33 3.51
N HIS A 100 6.27 -10.44 4.76
CA HIS A 100 6.14 -11.72 5.45
C HIS A 100 5.02 -12.58 4.83
N SER A 101 3.85 -12.00 4.58
CA SER A 101 2.73 -12.69 3.94
C SER A 101 3.08 -13.18 2.53
N ALA A 102 3.68 -12.30 1.71
CA ALA A 102 4.17 -12.64 0.37
C ALA A 102 5.16 -13.82 0.39
N LYS A 103 6.07 -13.85 1.38
CA LYS A 103 7.01 -14.96 1.56
C LYS A 103 6.29 -16.28 1.85
N HIS A 104 5.23 -16.25 2.67
CA HIS A 104 4.42 -17.44 2.96
C HIS A 104 3.63 -17.93 1.74
N SER A 105 3.23 -17.02 0.85
CA SER A 105 2.54 -17.33 -0.40
C SER A 105 3.48 -17.73 -1.55
N GLY A 106 4.80 -17.60 -1.37
CA GLY A 106 5.81 -17.89 -2.40
C GLY A 106 5.93 -16.79 -3.47
N ASP A 107 5.37 -15.60 -3.23
CA ASP A 107 5.46 -14.47 -4.15
C ASP A 107 6.75 -13.69 -3.91
N HIS A 108 7.81 -14.09 -4.61
CA HIS A 108 9.14 -13.51 -4.44
C HIS A 108 9.22 -12.05 -4.88
N GLU A 109 8.47 -11.65 -5.92
CA GLU A 109 8.48 -10.28 -6.42
C GLU A 109 7.81 -9.33 -5.42
N ALA A 110 6.71 -9.76 -4.81
CA ALA A 110 6.06 -9.04 -3.71
C ALA A 110 6.97 -8.89 -2.49
N VAL A 111 7.69 -9.96 -2.12
CA VAL A 111 8.66 -9.91 -1.01
C VAL A 111 9.71 -8.82 -1.24
N ASP A 112 10.29 -8.77 -2.44
CA ASP A 112 11.34 -7.81 -2.76
C ASP A 112 10.79 -6.37 -2.80
N ALA A 113 9.61 -6.17 -3.39
CA ALA A 113 8.93 -4.88 -3.42
C ALA A 113 8.67 -4.34 -1.99
N PHE A 114 8.09 -5.16 -1.11
CA PHE A 114 7.75 -4.73 0.25
C PHE A 114 8.98 -4.59 1.16
N ARG A 115 10.05 -5.36 0.95
CA ARG A 115 11.33 -5.14 1.64
C ARG A 115 11.99 -3.84 1.22
N ALA A 116 12.01 -3.54 -0.08
CA ALA A 116 12.52 -2.26 -0.58
C ALA A 116 11.68 -1.09 -0.04
N CYS A 117 10.36 -1.26 0.07
CA CYS A 117 9.48 -0.27 0.69
C CYS A 117 9.77 -0.08 2.19
N ALA A 118 9.94 -1.18 2.93
CA ALA A 118 10.31 -1.13 4.36
C ALA A 118 11.62 -0.37 4.57
N ALA A 119 12.66 -0.64 3.78
CA ALA A 119 13.93 0.08 3.87
C ALA A 119 13.76 1.61 3.67
N ARG A 120 12.90 2.03 2.74
CA ARG A 120 12.60 3.46 2.54
C ARG A 120 11.89 4.09 3.73
N TYR A 121 11.00 3.37 4.40
CA TYR A 121 10.38 3.87 5.63
C TYR A 121 11.34 3.90 6.81
N GLU A 122 12.31 2.99 6.89
CA GLU A 122 13.39 3.04 7.88
C GLU A 122 14.22 4.30 7.70
N ASP A 123 14.65 4.59 6.47
CA ASP A 123 15.38 5.82 6.14
C ASP A 123 14.54 7.06 6.51
N TYR A 124 13.25 7.07 6.16
CA TYR A 124 12.35 8.19 6.45
C TYR A 124 12.10 8.39 7.97
N ALA A 125 12.05 7.31 8.75
CA ALA A 125 11.89 7.38 10.20
C ALA A 125 13.19 7.76 10.94
N ALA A 126 14.36 7.57 10.29
CA ALA A 126 15.67 7.91 10.84
C ALA A 126 16.03 9.40 10.68
N VAL A 127 15.39 10.12 9.75
CA VAL A 127 15.59 11.58 9.59
C VAL A 127 14.87 12.31 10.73
N PRO A 128 15.58 13.10 11.57
CA PRO A 128 14.94 13.92 12.59
C PRO A 128 14.09 14.98 11.88
N ARG A 129 12.78 14.99 12.17
CA ARG A 129 11.91 16.07 11.70
C ARG A 129 12.14 17.27 12.60
N GLU A 130 12.89 18.26 12.12
CA GLU A 130 12.91 19.57 12.76
C GLU A 130 11.49 20.13 12.72
N GLY A 131 10.98 20.47 13.91
CA GLY A 131 9.68 21.10 14.13
C GLY A 131 9.77 22.61 14.13
#